data_AF-A0A9P7GMC2-F1
#
_entry.id   AF-A0A9P7GMC2-F1
#
_cell.length_a   1.000
_cell.length_b   1.000
_cell.length_c   1.000
_cell.angle_alpha   90.00
_cell.angle_beta   90.00
_cell.angle_gamma   90.00
#
_symmetry.space_group_name_H-M   'P 1'
#
loop_
_entity.id
_entity.type
_entity.pdbx_description
1 polymer ?
#
loop_
_entity_poly.entity_id
_entity_poly.type
_entity_poly.pdbx_seq_one_letter_code
_entity_poly.pdbx_strand_id
1 'polypeptide(L)'
;MKIKPGSTFLASGTVSAHIVLPKGMDIDLIVARVLPNVLVFDGEVPDSVQSPPTQPRLPDPLPEKAFGHIRPENWLKSLSARVVSGEGEGVAYAVTAKIVDVPLEVLPGRQKEFSNFVSKVVFSSDGAIAGIQGSAAVAAKVEGLPFSGPNGEMELLGLPFKGSVRVGKKSMLS
;
A
#
# COMPACT_ATOMS: atom_id res chain seq x y z
N MET A 1 9.32 14.56 23.14
CA MET A 1 10.18 13.37 23.01
C MET A 1 11.24 13.68 21.96
N LYS A 2 12.54 13.72 22.29
CA LYS A 2 13.61 13.94 21.30
C LYS A 2 13.97 12.58 20.69
N ILE A 3 13.45 12.30 19.50
CA ILE A 3 13.81 11.09 18.75
C ILE A 3 15.26 11.28 18.28
N LYS A 4 16.15 10.33 18.62
CA LYS A 4 17.55 10.37 18.22
C LYS A 4 17.64 10.26 16.69
N PRO A 5 18.53 11.01 16.02
CA PRO A 5 18.85 10.76 14.62
C PRO A 5 19.41 9.33 14.50
N GLY A 6 18.81 8.48 13.67
CA GLY A 6 19.30 7.13 13.38
C GLY A 6 18.37 5.95 13.73
N SER A 7 17.19 6.17 14.32
CA SER A 7 16.19 5.09 14.43
C SER A 7 15.36 5.02 13.16
N THR A 8 15.71 4.12 12.24
CA THR A 8 14.86 3.78 11.09
C THR A 8 13.68 2.95 11.61
N PHE A 9 12.46 3.42 11.37
CA PHE A 9 11.27 2.62 11.62
C PHE A 9 11.11 1.64 10.46
N LEU A 10 11.00 0.36 10.76
CA LEU A 10 10.80 -0.68 9.75
C LEU A 10 9.34 -1.12 9.77
N ALA A 11 8.73 -1.15 8.58
CA ALA A 11 7.39 -1.62 8.36
C ALA A 11 7.44 -3.01 7.73
N SER A 12 6.76 -3.95 8.38
CA SER A 12 6.52 -5.30 7.88
C SER A 12 5.02 -5.54 7.84
N GLY A 13 4.56 -6.25 6.82
CA GLY A 13 3.13 -6.43 6.59
C GLY A 13 2.82 -7.33 5.41
N THR A 14 1.53 -7.50 5.16
CA THR A 14 1.04 -8.27 4.02
C THR A 14 0.18 -7.35 3.17
N VAL A 15 0.57 -7.14 1.92
CA VAL A 15 -0.28 -6.49 0.92
C VAL A 15 -1.28 -7.54 0.45
N SER A 16 -2.56 -7.24 0.58
CA SER A 16 -3.64 -8.07 0.05
C SER A 16 -4.44 -7.25 -0.96
N ALA A 17 -4.73 -7.82 -2.12
CA ALA A 17 -5.57 -7.20 -3.13
C ALA A 17 -6.62 -8.19 -3.64
N HIS A 18 -7.80 -7.67 -3.95
CA HIS A 18 -8.89 -8.40 -4.58
C HIS A 18 -9.12 -7.79 -5.96
N ILE A 19 -8.81 -8.55 -7.00
CA ILE A 19 -8.93 -8.13 -8.39
C ILE A 19 -10.18 -8.77 -8.95
N VAL A 20 -11.10 -7.97 -9.47
CA VAL A 20 -12.30 -8.44 -10.16
C VAL A 20 -12.21 -8.01 -11.61
N LEU A 21 -12.18 -8.97 -12.53
CA LEU A 21 -12.21 -8.68 -13.96
C LEU A 21 -13.63 -8.27 -14.40
N PRO A 22 -13.75 -7.37 -15.39
CA PRO A 22 -15.00 -7.09 -16.07
C PRO A 22 -15.73 -8.36 -16.52
N LYS A 23 -17.06 -8.30 -16.50
CA LYS A 23 -17.92 -9.38 -16.99
C LYS A 23 -17.56 -9.74 -18.43
N GLY A 24 -17.46 -11.03 -18.71
CA GLY A 24 -17.09 -11.56 -20.03
C GLY A 24 -15.59 -11.68 -20.27
N MET A 25 -14.75 -11.24 -19.33
CA MET A 25 -13.31 -11.44 -19.37
C MET A 25 -12.92 -12.59 -18.42
N ASP A 26 -12.96 -13.81 -18.94
CA ASP A 26 -12.49 -15.03 -18.27
C ASP A 26 -11.08 -15.33 -18.75
N ILE A 27 -10.11 -14.70 -18.08
CA ILE A 27 -8.70 -14.85 -18.42
C ILE A 27 -7.93 -15.27 -17.18
N ASP A 28 -7.04 -16.25 -17.35
CA ASP A 28 -6.12 -16.69 -16.32
C ASP A 28 -5.02 -15.64 -16.12
N LEU A 29 -5.06 -15.01 -14.95
CA LEU A 29 -4.18 -13.92 -14.54
C LEU A 29 -3.27 -14.40 -13.40
N ILE A 30 -1.95 -14.30 -13.62
CA ILE A 30 -0.95 -14.58 -12.59
C ILE A 30 -0.28 -13.27 -12.21
N VAL A 31 -0.61 -12.76 -11.02
CA VAL A 31 0.07 -11.59 -10.49
C VAL A 31 1.37 -12.01 -9.82
N ALA A 32 2.48 -11.81 -10.53
CA ALA A 32 3.79 -12.32 -10.15
C ALA A 32 4.51 -11.38 -9.18
N ARG A 33 4.37 -10.07 -9.37
CA ARG A 33 5.07 -9.07 -8.55
C ARG A 33 4.23 -7.83 -8.28
N VAL A 34 4.45 -7.21 -7.13
CA VAL A 34 3.83 -5.93 -6.74
C VAL A 34 4.87 -4.96 -6.20
N LEU A 35 4.68 -3.67 -6.46
CA LEU A 35 5.53 -2.59 -5.98
C LEU A 35 4.64 -1.45 -5.45
N PRO A 36 4.33 -1.47 -4.15
CA PRO A 36 3.54 -0.42 -3.52
C PRO A 36 4.36 0.85 -3.27
N ASN A 37 3.70 2.01 -3.36
CA ASN A 37 4.24 3.32 -3.03
C ASN A 37 3.23 4.04 -2.12
N VAL A 38 3.52 4.10 -0.82
CA VAL A 38 2.53 4.41 0.22
C VAL A 38 2.89 5.70 0.96
N LEU A 39 1.92 6.61 1.10
CA LEU A 39 1.93 7.71 2.05
C LEU A 39 1.11 7.35 3.29
N VAL A 40 1.61 7.76 4.45
CA VAL A 40 0.99 7.53 5.77
C VAL A 40 0.56 8.86 6.38
N PHE A 41 -0.67 8.91 6.86
CA PHE A 41 -1.33 10.10 7.39
C PHE A 41 -1.62 9.96 8.88
N ASP A 42 -1.52 11.08 9.61
CA ASP A 42 -2.00 11.18 11.00
C ASP A 42 -3.52 11.40 11.00
N GLY A 43 -4.28 10.32 11.08
CA GLY A 43 -5.73 10.29 10.89
C GLY A 43 -6.14 9.80 9.50
N GLU A 44 -7.43 9.93 9.16
CA GLU A 44 -7.98 9.53 7.86
C GLU A 44 -7.35 10.30 6.69
N VAL A 45 -7.34 9.65 5.52
CA VAL A 45 -6.92 10.30 4.26
C VAL A 45 -7.97 11.34 3.88
N PRO A 46 -7.61 12.63 3.69
CA PRO A 46 -8.59 13.65 3.30
C PRO A 46 -9.18 13.36 1.92
N ASP A 47 -10.49 13.54 1.76
CA ASP A 47 -11.19 13.33 0.47
C ASP A 47 -10.72 14.28 -0.65
N SER A 48 -10.07 15.39 -0.29
CA SER A 48 -9.46 16.35 -1.22
C SER A 48 -8.20 15.82 -1.93
N VAL A 49 -7.60 14.73 -1.45
CA VAL A 49 -6.41 14.12 -2.07
C VAL A 49 -6.86 13.14 -3.17
N GLN A 50 -7.38 13.67 -4.28
CA GLN A 50 -7.97 12.85 -5.36
C GLN A 50 -6.93 12.17 -6.27
N SER A 51 -5.68 12.63 -6.29
CA SER A 51 -4.66 12.08 -7.18
C SER A 51 -3.66 11.24 -6.39
N PRO A 52 -3.55 9.92 -6.64
CA PRO A 52 -2.45 9.13 -6.09
C PRO A 52 -1.10 9.71 -6.56
N PRO A 53 0.01 9.47 -5.85
CA PRO A 53 1.31 9.93 -6.30
C PRO A 53 1.61 9.41 -7.70
N THR A 54 1.83 10.32 -8.66
CA THR A 54 2.37 10.01 -9.98
C THR A 54 3.77 9.45 -9.78
N GLN A 55 3.91 8.12 -9.88
CA GLN A 55 5.18 7.45 -9.59
C GLN A 55 6.31 8.03 -10.48
N PRO A 56 7.56 8.13 -9.98
CA PRO A 56 8.05 7.72 -8.65
C PRO A 56 8.17 8.87 -7.63
N ARG A 57 7.73 10.09 -7.95
CA ARG A 57 7.99 11.27 -7.10
C ARG A 57 6.96 11.43 -6.00
N LEU A 58 7.41 11.97 -4.86
CA LEU A 58 6.50 12.48 -3.83
C LEU A 58 5.63 13.61 -4.42
N PRO A 59 4.37 13.73 -4.00
CA PRO A 59 3.52 14.85 -4.40
C PRO A 59 4.11 16.18 -3.90
N ASP A 60 4.00 17.22 -4.73
CA ASP A 60 4.38 18.59 -4.39
C ASP A 60 3.21 19.54 -4.70
N PRO A 61 2.59 20.19 -3.69
CA PRO A 61 2.92 20.13 -2.27
C PRO A 61 2.57 18.78 -1.62
N LEU A 62 3.28 18.43 -0.54
CA LEU A 62 2.95 17.25 0.27
C LEU A 62 1.55 17.40 0.88
N PRO A 63 0.68 16.38 0.80
CA PRO A 63 -0.65 16.40 1.39
C PRO A 63 -0.62 16.76 2.87
N GLU A 64 -1.65 17.47 3.33
CA GLU A 64 -1.80 17.77 4.75
C GLU A 64 -1.89 16.48 5.57
N LYS A 65 -1.28 16.48 6.76
CA LYS A 65 -1.24 15.34 7.71
C LYS A 65 -0.48 14.10 7.23
N ALA A 66 -0.02 14.05 5.97
CA ALA A 66 0.93 13.05 5.53
C ALA A 66 2.26 13.27 6.26
N PHE A 67 2.77 12.23 6.91
CA PHE A 67 4.03 12.28 7.65
C PHE A 67 5.03 11.22 7.24
N GLY A 68 4.54 10.10 6.68
CA GLY A 68 5.35 8.92 6.42
C GLY A 68 5.29 8.49 4.96
N HIS A 69 6.36 7.85 4.50
CA HIS A 69 6.47 7.26 3.18
C HIS A 69 7.03 5.84 3.32
N ILE A 70 6.35 4.86 2.73
CA ILE A 70 6.79 3.46 2.70
C ILE A 70 6.87 3.04 1.24
N ARG A 71 8.06 2.68 0.80
CA ARG A 71 8.31 2.19 -0.55
C ARG A 71 9.39 1.11 -0.52
N PRO A 72 9.09 -0.13 -0.91
CA PRO A 72 10.13 -1.15 -1.10
C PRO A 72 11.10 -0.71 -2.21
N GLU A 73 12.38 -1.02 -2.05
CA GLU A 73 13.40 -0.75 -3.08
C GLU A 73 13.18 -1.59 -4.34
N ASN A 74 12.70 -2.82 -4.16
CA ASN A 74 12.54 -3.81 -5.21
C ASN A 74 11.10 -4.32 -5.27
N TRP A 75 10.74 -4.84 -6.44
CA TRP A 75 9.49 -5.58 -6.64
C TRP A 75 9.34 -6.72 -5.63
N LEU A 76 8.18 -6.77 -4.97
CA LEU A 76 7.82 -7.85 -4.05
C LEU A 76 7.23 -9.00 -4.83
N LYS A 77 7.70 -10.23 -4.57
CA LYS A 77 7.05 -11.43 -5.10
C LYS A 77 5.64 -11.55 -4.51
N SER A 78 4.67 -11.83 -5.36
CA SER A 78 3.29 -12.06 -4.97
C SER A 78 2.82 -13.47 -5.29
N LEU A 79 1.81 -13.92 -4.55
CA LEU A 79 1.02 -15.10 -4.83
C LEU A 79 -0.35 -14.62 -5.30
N SER A 80 -0.88 -15.24 -6.35
CA SER A 80 -2.25 -14.99 -6.83
C SER A 80 -3.02 -16.30 -6.89
N ALA A 81 -4.26 -16.29 -6.41
CA ALA A 81 -5.18 -17.41 -6.49
C ALA A 81 -6.54 -16.93 -6.99
N ARG A 82 -7.16 -17.70 -7.89
CA ARG A 82 -8.54 -17.47 -8.33
C ARG A 82 -9.46 -17.67 -7.13
N VAL A 83 -10.43 -16.77 -6.96
CA VAL A 83 -11.44 -16.83 -5.90
C VAL A 83 -12.83 -16.77 -6.51
N VAL A 84 -13.84 -17.15 -5.71
CA VAL A 84 -15.24 -17.09 -6.14
C VAL A 84 -15.64 -15.63 -6.32
N SER A 85 -16.12 -15.28 -7.51
CA SER A 85 -16.65 -13.96 -7.84
C SER A 85 -18.14 -13.84 -7.46
N GLY A 86 -18.62 -12.60 -7.28
CA GLY A 86 -20.04 -12.33 -7.08
C GLY A 86 -20.90 -12.58 -8.33
N GLU A 87 -22.21 -12.67 -8.13
CA GLU A 87 -23.17 -12.87 -9.22
C GLU A 87 -23.15 -11.65 -10.17
N GLY A 88 -22.77 -11.86 -11.43
CA GLY A 88 -22.65 -10.80 -12.43
C GLY A 88 -21.26 -10.17 -12.58
N GLU A 89 -20.28 -10.58 -11.76
CA GLU A 89 -18.88 -10.18 -11.90
C GLU A 89 -18.13 -11.11 -12.87
N GLY A 90 -16.99 -10.64 -13.41
CA GLY A 90 -16.04 -11.52 -14.10
C GLY A 90 -15.16 -12.28 -13.10
N VAL A 91 -14.08 -12.87 -13.57
CA VAL A 91 -13.20 -13.69 -12.70
C VAL A 91 -12.54 -12.84 -11.62
N ALA A 92 -12.49 -13.38 -10.40
CA ALA A 92 -11.86 -12.73 -9.27
C ALA A 92 -10.56 -13.43 -8.85
N TYR A 93 -9.59 -12.64 -8.40
CA TYR A 93 -8.30 -13.11 -7.89
C TYR A 93 -7.96 -12.45 -6.56
N ALA A 94 -7.53 -13.26 -5.60
CA ALA A 94 -6.86 -12.78 -4.40
C ALA A 94 -5.35 -12.76 -4.64
N VAL A 95 -4.72 -11.61 -4.39
CA VAL A 95 -3.27 -11.41 -4.53
C VAL A 95 -2.69 -11.08 -3.17
N THR A 96 -1.56 -11.68 -2.83
CA THR A 96 -0.88 -11.48 -1.56
C THR A 96 0.62 -11.31 -1.76
N ALA A 97 1.22 -10.31 -1.13
CA ALA A 97 2.67 -10.11 -1.11
C ALA A 97 3.15 -9.72 0.29
N LYS A 98 4.34 -10.19 0.68
CA LYS A 98 4.94 -9.82 1.96
C LYS A 98 5.83 -8.59 1.80
N ILE A 99 5.61 -7.61 2.66
CA ILE A 99 6.51 -6.50 2.92
C ILE A 99 7.32 -6.89 4.16
N VAL A 100 8.63 -6.88 4.04
CA VAL A 100 9.54 -7.22 5.14
C VAL A 100 10.56 -6.11 5.29
N ASP A 101 10.62 -5.54 6.48
CA ASP A 101 11.62 -4.58 6.92
C ASP A 101 11.82 -3.41 5.97
N VAL A 102 10.71 -2.87 5.45
CA VAL A 102 10.74 -1.70 4.56
C VAL A 102 10.78 -0.43 5.40
N PRO A 103 11.72 0.49 5.16
CA PRO A 103 11.79 1.75 5.89
C PRO A 103 10.49 2.56 5.79
N LEU A 104 10.02 3.03 6.93
CA LEU A 104 9.08 4.14 7.03
C LEU A 104 9.91 5.42 7.13
N GLU A 105 9.97 6.14 6.02
CA GLU A 105 10.66 7.43 5.94
C GLU A 105 9.74 8.55 6.42
N VAL A 106 10.23 9.40 7.32
CA VAL A 106 9.50 10.61 7.72
C VAL A 106 9.69 11.66 6.65
N LEU A 107 8.59 12.17 6.10
CA LEU A 107 8.59 13.17 5.05
C LEU A 107 9.31 14.47 5.50
N PRO A 108 10.00 15.18 4.59
CA PRO A 108 10.67 16.44 4.92
C PRO A 108 9.70 17.46 5.54
N GLY A 109 10.09 18.05 6.67
CA GLY A 109 9.28 19.03 7.39
C GLY A 109 8.09 18.46 8.19
N ARG A 110 7.88 17.14 8.19
CA ARG A 110 6.72 16.48 8.82
C ARG A 110 7.03 15.80 10.16
N GLN A 111 8.13 16.18 10.82
CA GLN A 111 8.53 15.61 12.11
C GLN A 111 7.50 15.88 13.22
N LYS A 112 6.76 16.99 13.13
CA LYS A 112 5.72 17.34 14.11
C LYS A 112 4.52 16.40 13.97
N GLU A 113 4.05 16.16 12.76
CA GLU A 113 2.95 15.24 12.44
C GLU A 113 3.31 13.82 12.86
N PHE A 114 4.53 13.37 12.54
CA PHE A 114 5.03 12.08 12.99
C PHE A 114 5.08 11.97 14.52
N SER A 115 5.63 12.98 15.21
CA SER A 115 5.69 13.01 16.67
C SER A 115 4.30 13.01 17.32
N ASN A 116 3.34 13.73 16.73
CA ASN A 116 1.95 13.74 17.18
C ASN A 116 1.30 12.36 17.01
N PHE A 117 1.49 11.73 15.85
CA PHE A 117 0.98 10.40 15.58
C PHE A 117 1.53 9.36 16.57
N VAL A 118 2.86 9.31 16.75
CA VAL A 118 3.51 8.39 17.71
C VAL A 118 3.01 8.64 19.14
N SER A 119 2.82 9.91 19.52
CA SER A 119 2.27 10.25 20.83
C SER A 119 0.85 9.69 21.01
N LYS A 120 -0.01 9.78 20.00
CA LYS A 120 -1.36 9.17 20.03
C LYS A 120 -1.25 7.64 20.14
N VAL A 121 -0.39 7.00 19.35
CA VAL A 121 -0.21 5.53 19.40
C VAL A 121 0.20 5.05 20.79
N VAL A 122 1.08 5.77 21.48
CA VAL A 122 1.64 5.37 22.78
C VAL A 122 0.74 5.75 23.96
N PHE A 123 0.12 6.93 23.92
CA PHE A 123 -0.59 7.52 25.07
C PHE A 123 -2.12 7.50 24.95
N SER A 124 -2.70 7.23 23.78
CA SER A 124 -4.15 7.04 23.63
C SER A 124 -4.58 5.65 24.07
N SER A 125 -5.72 5.55 24.75
CA SER A 125 -6.37 4.27 25.11
C SER A 125 -6.78 3.46 23.88
N ASP A 126 -7.21 4.15 22.81
CA ASP A 126 -7.73 3.54 21.59
C ASP A 126 -6.69 3.45 20.47
N GLY A 127 -5.44 3.81 20.76
CA GLY A 127 -4.40 4.01 19.75
C GLY A 127 -4.66 5.22 18.85
N ALA A 128 -4.15 5.16 17.63
CA ALA A 128 -4.28 6.19 16.61
C ALA A 128 -4.77 5.59 15.29
N ILE A 129 -5.50 6.37 14.49
CA ILE A 129 -5.81 6.01 13.11
C ILE A 129 -4.67 6.48 12.21
N ALA A 130 -4.13 5.57 11.41
CA ALA A 130 -3.21 5.86 10.33
C ALA A 130 -3.93 5.72 8.99
N GLY A 131 -4.11 6.83 8.30
CA GLY A 131 -4.58 6.83 6.91
C GLY A 131 -3.46 6.39 5.99
N ILE A 132 -3.82 5.62 4.96
CA ILE A 132 -2.91 5.05 3.97
C ILE A 132 -3.44 5.43 2.60
N GLN A 133 -2.59 6.08 1.80
CA GLN A 133 -2.90 6.39 0.40
C GLN A 133 -1.68 6.12 -0.46
N GLY A 134 -1.89 5.62 -1.67
CA GLY A 134 -0.76 5.38 -2.54
C GLY A 134 -1.13 4.94 -3.95
N SER A 135 -0.10 4.54 -4.68
CA SER A 135 -0.24 3.82 -5.93
C SER A 135 0.59 2.54 -5.89
N ALA A 136 0.11 1.49 -6.53
CA ALA A 136 0.84 0.26 -6.73
C ALA A 136 1.20 0.09 -8.20
N ALA A 137 2.36 -0.49 -8.45
CA ALA A 137 2.68 -1.11 -9.72
C ALA A 137 2.54 -2.63 -9.57
N VAL A 138 2.04 -3.31 -10.59
CA VAL A 138 1.77 -4.75 -10.59
C VAL A 138 2.32 -5.34 -11.88
N ALA A 139 3.10 -6.41 -11.78
CA ALA A 139 3.55 -7.19 -12.92
C ALA A 139 2.74 -8.49 -12.97
N ALA A 140 2.01 -8.69 -14.06
CA ALA A 140 1.12 -9.82 -14.23
C ALA A 140 1.38 -10.56 -15.53
N LYS A 141 1.18 -11.88 -15.53
CA LYS A 141 1.15 -12.71 -16.72
C LYS A 141 -0.30 -13.00 -17.07
N VAL A 142 -0.61 -12.87 -18.34
CA VAL A 142 -1.92 -13.22 -18.89
C VAL A 142 -1.71 -14.43 -19.77
N GLU A 143 -2.36 -15.53 -19.43
CA GLU A 143 -2.20 -16.76 -20.19
C GLU A 143 -2.69 -16.56 -21.64
N GLY A 144 -1.92 -17.07 -22.60
CA GLY A 144 -2.23 -16.93 -24.03
C GLY A 144 -1.85 -15.59 -24.68
N LEU A 145 -1.37 -14.58 -23.92
CA LEU A 145 -0.86 -13.33 -24.49
C LEU A 145 0.67 -13.30 -24.49
N PRO A 146 1.32 -13.15 -25.66
CA PRO A 146 2.76 -12.97 -25.72
C PRO A 146 3.13 -11.53 -25.31
N PHE A 147 3.82 -11.38 -24.19
CA PHE A 147 4.37 -10.09 -23.75
C PHE A 147 5.87 -10.02 -24.05
N SER A 148 6.30 -8.94 -24.70
CA SER A 148 7.70 -8.68 -25.05
C SER A 148 8.54 -8.11 -23.89
N GLY A 149 7.99 -8.07 -22.67
CA GLY A 149 8.70 -7.59 -21.48
C GLY A 149 9.81 -8.56 -21.03
N PRO A 150 10.81 -8.10 -20.26
CA PRO A 150 11.97 -8.91 -19.85
C PRO A 150 11.61 -10.20 -19.10
N ASN A 151 10.41 -10.29 -18.53
CA ASN A 151 9.91 -11.47 -17.81
C ASN A 151 8.66 -12.11 -18.47
N GLY A 152 8.27 -11.67 -19.66
CA GLY A 152 6.99 -12.07 -20.28
C GLY A 152 5.77 -11.60 -19.47
N GLU A 153 5.89 -10.45 -18.80
CA GLU A 153 4.89 -9.87 -17.91
C GLU A 153 4.39 -8.53 -18.47
N MET A 154 3.12 -8.24 -18.23
CA MET A 154 2.52 -6.91 -18.38
C MET A 154 2.66 -6.14 -17.08
N GLU A 155 3.18 -4.91 -17.15
CA GLU A 155 3.26 -4.01 -15.99
C GLU A 155 2.10 -3.01 -16.01
N LEU A 156 1.26 -3.09 -14.97
CA LEU A 156 0.20 -2.13 -14.68
C LEU A 156 0.73 -1.15 -13.64
N LEU A 157 0.85 0.12 -14.02
CA LEU A 157 1.42 1.16 -13.17
C LEU A 157 0.33 2.08 -12.63
N GLY A 158 0.61 2.70 -11.47
CA GLY A 158 -0.21 3.80 -10.97
C GLY A 158 -1.58 3.38 -10.41
N LEU A 159 -1.76 2.12 -10.02
CA LEU A 159 -3.03 1.60 -9.47
C LEU A 159 -3.31 2.27 -8.12
N PRO A 160 -4.32 3.17 -8.01
CA PRO A 160 -4.58 3.89 -6.77
C PRO A 160 -5.11 2.96 -5.69
N PHE A 161 -4.73 3.23 -4.44
CA PHE A 161 -5.41 2.66 -3.29
C PHE A 161 -5.50 3.67 -2.14
N LYS A 162 -6.52 3.49 -1.31
CA LYS A 162 -6.72 4.21 -0.06
C LYS A 162 -7.25 3.27 1.02
N GLY A 163 -6.95 3.57 2.28
CA GLY A 163 -7.47 2.85 3.42
C GLY A 163 -7.06 3.51 4.72
N SER A 164 -7.46 2.92 5.84
CA SER A 164 -7.01 3.33 7.16
C SER A 164 -6.83 2.12 8.06
N VAL A 165 -5.93 2.26 9.02
CA VAL A 165 -5.63 1.21 10.01
C VAL A 165 -5.52 1.83 11.38
N ARG A 166 -6.05 1.15 12.40
CA ARG A 166 -5.84 1.53 13.80
C ARG A 166 -4.52 0.96 14.30
N VAL A 167 -3.62 1.84 14.75
CA VAL A 167 -2.29 1.51 15.28
C VAL A 167 -2.28 1.80 16.78
N GLY A 168 -2.00 0.79 17.60
CA GLY A 168 -2.04 0.91 19.05
C GLY A 168 -1.94 -0.44 19.74
N LYS A 169 -2.05 -0.45 21.08
CA LYS A 169 -2.03 -1.70 21.84
C LYS A 169 -3.26 -2.53 21.48
N LYS A 170 -3.05 -3.74 20.96
CA LYS A 170 -4.08 -4.79 20.94
C LYS A 170 -4.58 -4.94 22.38
N SER A 171 -5.87 -4.72 22.62
CA SER A 171 -6.53 -5.34 23.76
C SER A 171 -6.34 -6.85 23.61
N MET A 172 -5.69 -7.50 24.57
CA MET A 172 -5.53 -8.96 24.62
C MET A 172 -6.88 -9.61 24.97
N LEU A 173 -7.86 -9.48 24.09
CA LEU A 173 -9.14 -10.19 24.16
C LEU A 173 -9.54 -10.59 22.74
N SER A 174 -8.95 -11.67 22.23
CA SER A 174 -9.59 -12.54 21.23
C SER A 174 -9.25 -13.97 21.55
#